data_AF-A0A9W8R5L0-F1
#
_entry.id   AF-A0A9W8R5L0-F1
#
_cell.length_a   1.000
_cell.length_b   1.000
_cell.length_c   1.000
_cell.angle_alpha   90.00
_cell.angle_beta   90.00
_cell.angle_gamma   90.00
#
_symmetry.space_group_name_H-M   'P 1'
#
loop_
_entity.id
_entity.type
_entity.pdbx_description
1 polymer ?
#
loop_
_entity_poly.entity_id
_entity_poly.type
_entity_poly.pdbx_seq_one_letter_code
_entity_poly.pdbx_strand_id
1 'polypeptide(L)'
;MQIKHLLFNFLALAVTVKALPHAEAEDFGLEAREDTLVERSGYGCGPDATERYGACVCKDSKAKWDDSKKKCICPYGLTLKNSKCVCPDGQTYKDGKCQPNCPDGQTYKDGKCQCPPGKVPGKYGKCVCPDDKVEKYGKCVCPDGQVEKYGKCACPDGLEWNKHAKKCECPEGQTLKYGKCVCPEGQNYNKHTKKCECPDGQIFRYGKCVCPEGLEWNKHTKKCECPDGQIFRYGKCVCPNDKVWNKHTKKCECPDGQIFRYGKCVCPDDKVWNKHTKKCECPDGQIFRYGKCVCPDDKVYNKHTKKCECPKGQVFKYGKCVCPDGQIWNKHSNKCECPRGQIFQYGKCVCPNDKVWNKHTNKCECPKGQVEKYGKCSCPDGKVWNKHENKCKCPDGQIEKYGKCTCPDGQVWNKHTKKCECPQGQIFEYGKCVCPKGKVWNKWHKKCECPKGQVEKYGKCVCPDGQVWKYGKCQCPDGQYYDRWSKSCKCPKGLSWNGHKCQSNCGPDAEYKNGGCVCKKNGQVFDKHTKKCSCKGGMTWDDWKKQCRCPKGTSWNSYANQCRKGGYGYGY
;
A
#
# COMPACT_ATOMS: atom_id res chain seq x y z
N MET A 1 90.51 15.26 -37.01
CA MET A 1 91.86 14.92 -37.51
C MET A 1 91.72 14.54 -38.98
N GLN A 2 92.64 14.98 -39.86
CA GLN A 2 92.79 14.55 -41.29
C GLN A 2 91.57 14.86 -42.21
N ILE A 3 91.64 15.18 -43.51
CA ILE A 3 92.68 15.50 -44.52
C ILE A 3 92.21 16.83 -45.21
N LYS A 4 92.94 17.84 -45.70
CA LYS A 4 94.30 18.16 -46.25
C LYS A 4 94.28 18.44 -47.78
N HIS A 5 94.55 19.69 -48.17
CA HIS A 5 94.79 20.21 -49.55
C HIS A 5 93.56 20.22 -50.50
N LEU A 6 93.51 20.99 -51.62
CA LEU A 6 94.56 21.72 -52.37
C LEU A 6 94.12 23.15 -52.80
N LEU A 7 95.08 23.98 -53.22
CA LEU A 7 94.87 25.31 -53.85
C LEU A 7 94.99 25.21 -55.38
N PHE A 8 94.29 26.05 -56.14
CA PHE A 8 94.62 26.32 -57.54
C PHE A 8 94.31 27.77 -57.93
N ASN A 9 95.33 28.47 -58.46
CA ASN A 9 95.18 29.71 -59.21
C ASN A 9 95.16 29.38 -60.71
N PHE A 10 94.44 30.16 -61.50
CA PHE A 10 94.50 30.11 -62.97
C PHE A 10 94.34 31.50 -63.58
N LEU A 11 95.37 31.97 -64.28
CA LEU A 11 95.30 33.16 -65.13
C LEU A 11 96.46 33.12 -66.15
N ALA A 12 96.12 33.04 -67.43
CA ALA A 12 97.02 33.08 -68.59
C ALA A 12 96.30 33.90 -69.67
N LEU A 13 96.83 35.05 -70.12
CA LEU A 13 97.93 35.23 -71.09
C LEU A 13 97.53 34.94 -72.55
N ALA A 14 97.46 36.01 -73.34
CA ALA A 14 97.69 36.03 -74.80
C ALA A 14 98.14 37.44 -75.23
N VAL A 15 99.09 37.55 -76.17
CA VAL A 15 99.72 38.79 -76.66
C VAL A 15 100.15 38.61 -78.12
N THR A 16 99.96 39.61 -79.00
CA THR A 16 100.51 39.72 -80.38
C THR A 16 100.23 41.13 -80.96
N VAL A 17 100.97 41.74 -81.91
CA VAL A 17 102.36 41.57 -82.44
C VAL A 17 102.83 42.89 -83.16
N LYS A 18 104.08 42.93 -83.66
CA LYS A 18 104.81 44.02 -84.39
C LYS A 18 104.15 44.42 -85.76
N ALA A 19 104.58 45.40 -86.60
CA ALA A 19 105.92 46.01 -86.83
C ALA A 19 105.91 47.41 -87.54
N LEU A 20 107.12 47.90 -87.97
CA LEU A 20 107.49 49.20 -88.58
C LEU A 20 107.60 49.17 -90.13
N PRO A 21 107.73 50.33 -90.84
CA PRO A 21 109.04 50.79 -91.35
C PRO A 21 109.31 52.35 -91.40
N HIS A 22 110.48 52.73 -91.96
CA HIS A 22 111.11 54.05 -92.24
C HIS A 22 110.38 54.97 -93.27
N ALA A 23 110.71 56.25 -93.55
CA ALA A 23 111.52 57.35 -92.92
C ALA A 23 111.19 58.71 -93.65
N GLU A 24 112.00 59.73 -94.02
CA GLU A 24 113.46 60.07 -94.05
C GLU A 24 113.66 61.61 -94.33
N ALA A 25 114.89 62.18 -94.21
CA ALA A 25 115.41 63.47 -94.77
C ALA A 25 114.83 64.84 -94.26
N GLU A 26 115.52 66.01 -94.25
CA GLU A 26 116.96 66.39 -94.38
C GLU A 26 117.30 67.76 -93.68
N ASP A 27 118.46 68.37 -93.96
CA ASP A 27 119.21 69.37 -93.16
C ASP A 27 119.10 70.87 -93.58
N PHE A 28 119.81 71.74 -92.84
CA PHE A 28 120.14 73.17 -93.02
C PHE A 28 119.17 74.25 -92.49
N GLY A 29 119.77 75.29 -91.88
CA GLY A 29 119.15 76.55 -91.49
C GLY A 29 120.10 77.73 -91.76
N LEU A 30 119.71 78.96 -91.41
CA LEU A 30 120.58 80.16 -91.43
C LEU A 30 119.98 81.32 -90.59
N GLU A 31 120.72 82.43 -90.49
CA GLU A 31 120.58 83.43 -89.41
C GLU A 31 119.73 84.67 -89.70
N ALA A 32 119.27 85.31 -88.61
CA ALA A 32 119.15 86.75 -88.36
C ALA A 32 118.30 87.68 -89.27
N ARG A 33 117.63 88.66 -88.62
CA ARG A 33 118.07 90.07 -88.61
C ARG A 33 117.21 90.97 -87.70
N GLU A 34 117.72 92.17 -87.48
CA GLU A 34 117.24 93.19 -86.53
C GLU A 34 116.16 94.13 -87.14
N ASP A 35 115.61 94.98 -86.28
CA ASP A 35 115.08 96.33 -86.53
C ASP A 35 114.43 96.70 -87.88
N THR A 36 113.14 97.06 -87.84
CA THR A 36 112.72 98.48 -87.86
C THR A 36 111.20 98.67 -87.71
N LEU A 37 110.78 99.87 -87.31
CA LEU A 37 109.38 100.28 -87.19
C LEU A 37 108.78 100.67 -88.56
N VAL A 38 107.61 100.13 -88.91
CA VAL A 38 106.64 100.80 -89.80
C VAL A 38 105.22 100.59 -89.27
N GLU A 39 104.53 101.68 -89.00
CA GLU A 39 103.12 101.70 -88.57
C GLU A 39 102.17 101.65 -89.78
N ARG A 40 101.10 100.84 -89.72
CA ARG A 40 99.98 100.92 -90.68
C ARG A 40 98.67 100.34 -90.12
N SER A 41 97.77 101.23 -89.69
CA SER A 41 96.30 101.06 -89.61
C SER A 41 95.76 99.73 -89.06
N GLY A 42 95.47 99.66 -87.75
CA GLY A 42 94.91 98.48 -87.09
C GLY A 42 93.41 98.21 -87.34
N TYR A 43 92.98 96.97 -87.13
CA TYR A 43 91.63 96.49 -87.44
C TYR A 43 90.69 96.59 -86.22
N GLY A 44 89.46 97.05 -86.44
CA GLY A 44 88.44 97.28 -85.39
C GLY A 44 87.80 96.01 -84.81
N CYS A 45 88.58 95.16 -84.13
CA CYS A 45 88.07 93.99 -83.42
C CYS A 45 87.34 94.37 -82.11
N GLY A 46 86.15 93.80 -81.91
CA GLY A 46 85.31 94.03 -80.72
C GLY A 46 85.90 93.48 -79.41
N PRO A 47 85.36 93.87 -78.24
CA PRO A 47 86.02 93.69 -76.93
C PRO A 47 86.25 92.24 -76.50
N ASP A 48 85.51 91.26 -77.04
CA ASP A 48 85.70 89.83 -76.77
C ASP A 48 86.77 89.15 -77.66
N ALA A 49 87.37 89.89 -78.58
CA ALA A 49 88.40 89.42 -79.51
C ALA A 49 89.70 90.23 -79.41
N THR A 50 90.71 89.75 -80.13
CA THR A 50 91.99 90.42 -80.36
C THR A 50 92.39 90.20 -81.81
N GLU A 51 92.95 91.22 -82.46
CA GLU A 51 93.52 91.06 -83.79
C GLU A 51 94.78 90.16 -83.73
N ARG A 52 94.89 89.21 -84.67
CA ARG A 52 96.10 88.44 -84.95
C ARG A 52 96.20 88.22 -86.46
N TYR A 53 97.33 88.60 -87.05
CA TYR A 53 97.62 88.41 -88.48
C TYR A 53 96.51 88.95 -89.41
N GLY A 54 95.96 90.14 -89.12
CA GLY A 54 94.90 90.77 -89.92
C GLY A 54 93.49 90.18 -89.74
N ALA A 55 93.28 89.30 -88.75
CA ALA A 55 91.98 88.69 -88.45
C ALA A 55 91.63 88.81 -86.95
N CYS A 56 90.34 88.99 -86.65
CA CYS A 56 89.85 89.01 -85.26
C CYS A 56 89.68 87.59 -84.71
N VAL A 57 90.38 87.28 -83.61
CA VAL A 57 90.33 85.97 -82.94
C VAL A 57 89.77 86.14 -81.52
N CYS A 58 88.86 85.25 -81.10
CA CYS A 58 88.19 85.33 -79.81
C CYS A 58 89.11 85.00 -78.62
N LYS A 59 88.86 85.67 -77.48
CA LYS A 59 89.64 85.50 -76.23
C LYS A 59 89.41 84.16 -75.52
N ASP A 60 88.25 83.52 -75.72
CA ASP A 60 88.01 82.12 -75.34
C ASP A 60 88.13 81.23 -76.58
N SER A 61 88.98 80.21 -76.52
CA SER A 61 89.20 79.23 -77.60
C SER A 61 87.98 78.37 -77.90
N LYS A 62 86.96 78.36 -77.03
CA LYS A 62 85.65 77.76 -77.31
C LYS A 62 84.79 78.63 -78.22
N ALA A 63 84.99 79.94 -78.24
CA ALA A 63 84.19 80.87 -79.04
C ALA A 63 84.77 81.02 -80.45
N LYS A 64 83.89 81.22 -81.45
CA LYS A 64 84.28 81.57 -82.82
C LYS A 64 83.90 83.01 -83.13
N TRP A 65 84.72 83.69 -83.91
CA TRP A 65 84.41 85.03 -84.42
C TRP A 65 83.35 84.93 -85.52
N ASP A 66 82.28 85.69 -85.38
CA ASP A 66 81.26 85.91 -86.41
C ASP A 66 81.49 87.29 -87.00
N ASP A 67 82.05 87.33 -88.21
CA ASP A 67 82.45 88.59 -88.82
C ASP A 67 81.26 89.43 -89.29
N SER A 68 80.15 88.80 -89.67
CA SER A 68 78.90 89.50 -90.02
C SER A 68 78.26 90.20 -88.81
N LYS A 69 78.49 89.69 -87.59
CA LYS A 69 78.00 90.28 -86.33
C LYS A 69 79.09 90.99 -85.53
N LYS A 70 80.33 91.04 -86.05
CA LYS A 70 81.56 91.58 -85.44
C LYS A 70 81.70 91.22 -83.95
N LYS A 71 81.45 89.95 -83.60
CA LYS A 71 81.51 89.47 -82.20
C LYS A 71 81.81 87.98 -82.08
N CYS A 72 82.18 87.57 -80.87
CA CYS A 72 82.38 86.17 -80.50
C CYS A 72 81.06 85.44 -80.20
N ILE A 73 80.95 84.20 -80.67
CA ILE A 73 79.78 83.33 -80.46
C ILE A 73 80.23 82.00 -79.85
N CYS A 74 79.54 81.58 -78.79
CA CYS A 74 79.77 80.30 -78.12
C CYS A 74 79.04 79.13 -78.81
N PRO A 75 79.55 77.90 -78.71
CA PRO A 75 78.87 76.70 -79.21
C PRO A 75 77.56 76.42 -78.45
N TYR A 76 76.69 75.61 -79.06
CA TYR A 76 75.31 75.34 -78.64
C TYR A 76 75.15 75.11 -77.13
N GLY A 77 74.31 75.95 -76.51
CA GLY A 77 73.93 75.86 -75.10
C GLY A 77 74.83 76.65 -74.14
N LEU A 78 75.96 77.20 -74.58
CA LEU A 78 76.82 78.06 -73.75
C LEU A 78 76.54 79.55 -74.02
N THR A 79 76.64 80.35 -72.95
CA THR A 79 76.49 81.80 -72.97
C THR A 79 77.86 82.47 -72.77
N LEU A 80 78.10 83.60 -73.44
CA LEU A 80 79.32 84.39 -73.27
C LEU A 80 79.14 85.30 -72.05
N LYS A 81 79.77 84.99 -70.91
CA LYS A 81 79.86 85.86 -69.73
C LYS A 81 81.35 86.20 -69.52
N ASN A 82 81.69 87.49 -69.38
CA ASN A 82 83.07 87.98 -69.20
C ASN A 82 84.07 87.38 -70.20
N SER A 83 83.76 87.49 -71.50
CA SER A 83 84.54 86.95 -72.62
C SER A 83 84.83 85.43 -72.56
N LYS A 84 84.07 84.64 -71.78
CA LYS A 84 84.18 83.17 -71.70
C LYS A 84 82.83 82.46 -71.85
N CYS A 85 82.85 81.29 -72.46
CA CYS A 85 81.67 80.44 -72.69
C CYS A 85 81.36 79.57 -71.48
N VAL A 86 80.19 79.79 -70.85
CA VAL A 86 79.72 79.09 -69.65
C VAL A 86 78.29 78.58 -69.80
N CYS A 87 77.92 77.54 -69.06
CA CYS A 87 76.55 77.03 -69.03
C CYS A 87 75.57 78.02 -68.36
N PRO A 88 74.26 77.89 -68.62
CA PRO A 88 73.22 78.57 -67.86
C PRO A 88 73.28 78.23 -66.37
N ASP A 89 72.84 79.16 -65.54
CA ASP A 89 72.90 79.03 -64.08
C ASP A 89 72.05 77.83 -63.59
N GLY A 90 72.61 77.03 -62.69
CA GLY A 90 72.02 75.74 -62.24
C GLY A 90 72.43 74.51 -63.06
N GLN A 91 73.24 74.65 -64.12
CA GLN A 91 73.76 73.56 -64.94
C GLN A 91 75.29 73.47 -64.90
N THR A 92 75.85 72.27 -65.10
CA THR A 92 77.30 72.04 -65.23
C THR A 92 77.66 71.45 -66.59
N TYR A 93 78.81 71.83 -67.15
CA TYR A 93 79.27 71.33 -68.46
C TYR A 93 79.95 69.96 -68.29
N LYS A 94 79.34 68.91 -68.84
CA LYS A 94 79.83 67.53 -68.82
C LYS A 94 79.53 66.86 -70.15
N ASP A 95 80.45 66.01 -70.63
CA ASP A 95 80.27 65.17 -71.82
C ASP A 95 79.82 65.95 -73.07
N GLY A 96 80.34 67.18 -73.23
CA GLY A 96 80.04 68.08 -74.35
C GLY A 96 78.73 68.86 -74.27
N LYS A 97 77.99 68.78 -73.15
CA LYS A 97 76.68 69.45 -72.97
C LYS A 97 76.52 70.05 -71.56
N CYS A 98 75.58 70.97 -71.40
CA CYS A 98 75.16 71.42 -70.07
C CYS A 98 74.14 70.43 -69.48
N GLN A 99 74.37 69.95 -68.26
CA GLN A 99 73.51 69.01 -67.53
C GLN A 99 72.97 69.67 -66.25
N PRO A 100 71.71 69.43 -65.84
CA PRO A 100 71.14 69.99 -64.62
C PRO A 100 71.74 69.36 -63.36
N ASN A 101 71.90 70.16 -62.30
CA ASN A 101 72.35 69.65 -61.00
C ASN A 101 71.18 68.96 -60.25
N CYS A 102 71.36 67.69 -59.88
CA CYS A 102 70.35 66.95 -59.11
C CYS A 102 70.43 67.23 -57.59
N PRO A 103 69.32 67.10 -56.83
CA PRO A 103 69.32 67.18 -55.37
C PRO A 103 70.14 66.08 -54.68
N ASP A 104 70.51 66.32 -53.42
CA ASP A 104 71.37 65.45 -52.62
C ASP A 104 70.98 63.96 -52.65
N GLY A 105 71.95 63.13 -53.07
CA GLY A 105 71.80 61.67 -53.17
C GLY A 105 71.07 61.15 -54.40
N GLN A 106 70.57 62.03 -55.30
CA GLN A 106 69.98 61.61 -56.58
C GLN A 106 71.01 61.60 -57.71
N THR A 107 70.83 60.70 -58.68
CA THR A 107 71.63 60.65 -59.92
C THR A 107 70.77 60.99 -61.13
N TYR A 108 71.32 61.73 -62.10
CA TYR A 108 70.64 62.01 -63.36
C TYR A 108 70.72 60.79 -64.28
N LYS A 109 69.57 60.19 -64.59
CA LYS A 109 69.43 59.05 -65.53
C LYS A 109 68.13 59.19 -66.31
N ASP A 110 68.16 58.80 -67.59
CA ASP A 110 66.98 58.76 -68.47
C ASP A 110 66.18 60.09 -68.50
N GLY A 111 66.90 61.21 -68.46
CA GLY A 111 66.35 62.56 -68.49
C GLY A 111 65.79 63.08 -67.15
N LYS A 112 65.94 62.37 -66.04
CA LYS A 112 65.41 62.76 -64.72
C LYS A 112 66.40 62.47 -63.58
N CYS A 113 66.27 63.20 -62.47
CA CYS A 113 66.94 62.84 -61.23
C CYS A 113 66.21 61.66 -60.58
N GLN A 114 66.96 60.62 -60.18
CA GLN A 114 66.44 59.37 -59.62
C GLN A 114 67.20 59.00 -58.34
N CYS A 115 66.50 58.41 -57.36
CA CYS A 115 67.11 57.87 -56.15
C CYS A 115 67.84 56.53 -56.40
N PRO A 116 68.81 56.15 -55.54
CA PRO A 116 69.47 54.85 -55.63
C PRO A 116 68.47 53.68 -55.45
N PRO A 117 68.74 52.50 -56.04
CA PRO A 117 67.86 51.34 -55.94
C PRO A 117 67.50 50.99 -54.49
N GLY A 118 66.20 50.84 -54.21
CA GLY A 118 65.66 50.56 -52.88
C GLY A 118 65.39 51.79 -52.00
N LYS A 119 65.73 53.01 -52.44
CA LYS A 119 65.33 54.27 -51.79
C LYS A 119 64.32 55.05 -52.63
N VAL A 120 63.43 55.78 -51.95
CA VAL A 120 62.38 56.62 -52.54
C VAL A 120 62.61 58.11 -52.23
N PRO A 121 62.14 59.06 -53.05
CA PRO A 121 62.22 60.48 -52.73
C PRO A 121 61.35 60.84 -51.52
N GLY A 122 61.96 61.35 -50.45
CA GLY A 122 61.25 61.86 -49.28
C GLY A 122 60.69 63.28 -49.49
N LYS A 123 60.03 63.81 -48.44
CA LYS A 123 59.31 65.10 -48.43
C LYS A 123 60.10 66.34 -48.91
N TYR A 124 61.43 66.25 -48.98
CA TYR A 124 62.33 67.31 -49.43
C TYR A 124 63.32 66.83 -50.51
N GLY A 125 62.94 65.84 -51.33
CA GLY A 125 63.77 65.30 -52.41
C GLY A 125 64.92 64.38 -51.97
N LYS A 126 65.37 64.47 -50.72
CA LYS A 126 66.35 63.54 -50.13
C LYS A 126 65.84 62.09 -50.19
N CYS A 127 66.69 61.17 -50.65
CA CYS A 127 66.34 59.75 -50.77
C CYS A 127 66.31 59.05 -49.39
N VAL A 128 65.20 58.35 -49.10
CA VAL A 128 64.94 57.64 -47.83
C VAL A 128 64.48 56.20 -48.09
N CYS A 129 64.48 55.35 -47.07
CA CYS A 129 63.86 54.02 -47.17
C CYS A 129 62.32 54.11 -47.18
N PRO A 130 61.61 53.11 -47.75
CA PRO A 130 60.16 52.94 -47.57
C PRO A 130 59.76 52.83 -46.10
N ASP A 131 58.52 53.23 -45.75
CA ASP A 131 58.04 53.34 -44.36
C ASP A 131 58.10 52.03 -43.55
N ASP A 132 58.15 50.86 -44.20
CA ASP A 132 58.28 49.54 -43.57
C ASP A 132 59.72 49.04 -43.45
N LYS A 133 60.72 49.79 -43.93
CA LYS A 133 62.15 49.42 -43.93
C LYS A 133 63.03 50.44 -43.21
N VAL A 134 63.99 49.94 -42.44
CA VAL A 134 64.96 50.76 -41.70
C VAL A 134 66.30 50.80 -42.43
N GLU A 135 67.02 51.92 -42.35
CA GLU A 135 68.36 52.02 -42.93
C GLU A 135 69.42 51.44 -41.98
N LYS A 136 70.07 50.35 -42.40
CA LYS A 136 71.12 49.63 -41.66
C LYS A 136 72.32 49.45 -42.59
N TYR A 137 73.46 50.05 -42.24
CA TYR A 137 74.68 50.09 -43.07
C TYR A 137 74.45 50.58 -44.52
N GLY A 138 73.68 51.66 -44.69
CA GLY A 138 73.41 52.28 -46.00
C GLY A 138 72.36 51.55 -46.86
N LYS A 139 71.81 50.43 -46.39
CA LYS A 139 70.80 49.61 -47.09
C LYS A 139 69.47 49.62 -46.33
N CYS A 140 68.37 49.61 -47.07
CA CYS A 140 67.03 49.48 -46.51
C CYS A 140 66.74 47.99 -46.23
N VAL A 141 66.55 47.64 -44.96
CA VAL A 141 66.29 46.27 -44.49
C VAL A 141 65.04 46.22 -43.63
N CYS A 142 64.46 45.04 -43.43
CA CYS A 142 63.34 44.88 -42.51
C CYS A 142 63.76 45.11 -41.05
N PRO A 143 62.83 45.60 -40.19
CA PRO A 143 63.02 45.63 -38.74
C PRO A 143 63.42 44.27 -38.17
N ASP A 144 64.24 44.25 -37.13
CA ASP A 144 64.77 43.01 -36.57
C ASP A 144 63.65 42.04 -36.13
N GLY A 145 63.69 40.82 -36.69
CA GLY A 145 62.66 39.79 -36.50
C GLY A 145 61.58 39.71 -37.61
N GLN A 146 61.52 40.68 -38.53
CA GLN A 146 60.71 40.61 -39.75
C GLN A 146 61.52 40.12 -40.96
N VAL A 147 60.82 39.56 -41.94
CA VAL A 147 61.37 39.08 -43.22
C VAL A 147 60.63 39.74 -44.38
N GLU A 148 61.30 39.86 -45.53
CA GLU A 148 60.70 40.44 -46.73
C GLU A 148 59.81 39.42 -47.45
N LYS A 149 58.51 39.76 -47.59
CA LYS A 149 57.50 39.00 -48.33
C LYS A 149 56.79 39.93 -49.31
N TYR A 150 56.83 39.62 -50.60
CA TYR A 150 56.21 40.41 -51.67
C TYR A 150 56.58 41.91 -51.64
N GLY A 151 57.86 42.21 -51.37
CA GLY A 151 58.37 43.59 -51.31
C GLY A 151 58.13 44.33 -49.99
N LYS A 152 57.40 43.74 -49.04
CA LYS A 152 57.07 44.33 -47.74
C LYS A 152 57.62 43.52 -46.57
N CYS A 153 57.88 44.17 -45.44
CA CYS A 153 58.34 43.51 -44.23
C CYS A 153 57.16 42.93 -43.42
N ALA A 154 57.27 41.64 -43.09
CA ALA A 154 56.23 40.85 -42.41
C ALA A 154 56.85 39.82 -41.47
N CYS A 155 56.07 39.23 -40.57
CA CYS A 155 56.58 38.18 -39.70
C CYS A 155 56.85 36.85 -40.45
N PRO A 156 57.83 36.05 -39.98
CA PRO A 156 57.99 34.65 -40.39
C PRO A 156 56.71 33.83 -40.14
N ASP A 157 56.52 32.75 -40.90
CA ASP A 157 55.26 32.01 -40.91
C ASP A 157 54.98 31.33 -39.56
N GLY A 158 53.80 31.61 -39.00
CA GLY A 158 53.40 31.16 -37.67
C GLY A 158 53.65 32.18 -36.55
N LEU A 159 54.30 33.32 -36.81
CA LEU A 159 54.44 34.43 -35.87
C LEU A 159 53.48 35.59 -36.22
N GLU A 160 52.90 36.22 -35.20
CA GLU A 160 52.07 37.43 -35.32
C GLU A 160 52.85 38.66 -34.83
N TRP A 161 52.55 39.85 -35.38
CA TRP A 161 53.24 41.10 -35.01
C TRP A 161 52.63 41.73 -33.76
N ASN A 162 53.35 41.67 -32.64
CA ASN A 162 52.94 42.36 -31.42
C ASN A 162 53.23 43.87 -31.57
N LYS A 163 52.17 44.65 -31.83
CA LYS A 163 52.25 46.12 -31.97
C LYS A 163 52.79 46.84 -30.73
N HIS A 164 52.60 46.28 -29.53
CA HIS A 164 53.02 46.87 -28.27
C HIS A 164 54.50 46.57 -27.98
N ALA A 165 54.91 45.31 -28.17
CA ALA A 165 56.30 44.87 -27.98
C ALA A 165 57.22 45.13 -29.19
N LYS A 166 56.67 45.59 -30.33
CA LYS A 166 57.36 45.90 -31.60
C LYS A 166 58.23 44.75 -32.13
N LYS A 167 57.75 43.52 -32.02
CA LYS A 167 58.43 42.29 -32.46
C LYS A 167 57.43 41.22 -32.90
N CYS A 168 57.91 40.23 -33.64
CA CYS A 168 57.15 39.03 -33.99
C CYS A 168 57.15 38.03 -32.81
N GLU A 169 55.97 37.55 -32.41
CA GLU A 169 55.78 36.58 -31.33
C GLU A 169 54.81 35.46 -31.74
N CYS A 170 54.73 34.40 -30.95
CA CYS A 170 53.73 33.35 -31.18
C CYS A 170 52.31 33.81 -30.79
N PRO A 171 51.26 33.25 -31.41
CA PRO A 171 49.86 33.42 -30.99
C PRO A 171 49.63 33.15 -29.50
N GLU A 172 48.55 33.73 -28.96
CA GLU A 172 48.23 33.71 -27.52
C GLU A 172 48.23 32.28 -26.94
N GLY A 173 49.09 32.05 -25.94
CA GLY A 173 49.25 30.76 -25.26
C GLY A 173 50.21 29.78 -25.93
N GLN A 174 50.79 30.08 -27.10
CA GLN A 174 51.84 29.27 -27.72
C GLN A 174 53.26 29.71 -27.29
N THR A 175 54.21 28.80 -27.40
CA THR A 175 55.65 29.02 -27.14
C THR A 175 56.48 28.70 -28.38
N LEU A 176 57.56 29.45 -28.61
CA LEU A 176 58.47 29.21 -29.73
C LEU A 176 59.47 28.09 -29.37
N LYS A 177 59.35 26.93 -29.99
CA LYS A 177 60.33 25.82 -29.90
C LYS A 177 60.83 25.45 -31.29
N TYR A 178 62.15 25.39 -31.46
CA TYR A 178 62.81 25.03 -32.73
C TYR A 178 62.28 25.82 -33.96
N GLY A 179 62.04 27.13 -33.77
CA GLY A 179 61.54 28.01 -34.84
C GLY A 179 60.06 27.82 -35.20
N LYS A 180 59.29 27.03 -34.44
CA LYS A 180 57.84 26.84 -34.63
C LYS A 180 57.08 27.16 -33.35
N CYS A 181 55.92 27.78 -33.49
CA CYS A 181 55.02 28.01 -32.37
C CYS A 181 54.25 26.74 -32.02
N VAL A 182 54.34 26.31 -30.77
CA VAL A 182 53.75 25.08 -30.25
C VAL A 182 53.01 25.34 -28.93
N CYS A 183 51.92 24.61 -28.70
CA CYS A 183 51.20 24.69 -27.43
C CYS A 183 52.00 24.07 -26.27
N PRO A 184 51.65 24.43 -25.02
CA PRO A 184 52.06 23.72 -23.80
C PRO A 184 51.77 22.21 -23.85
N GLU A 185 52.45 21.46 -22.99
CA GLU A 185 52.46 20.00 -23.07
C GLU A 185 51.08 19.38 -22.83
N GLY A 186 50.61 18.60 -23.82
CA GLY A 186 49.29 17.98 -23.83
C GLY A 186 48.16 18.85 -24.40
N GLN A 187 48.38 20.13 -24.71
CA GLN A 187 47.38 21.00 -25.33
C GLN A 187 47.43 20.95 -26.87
N ASN A 188 46.25 21.08 -27.50
CA ASN A 188 46.09 21.23 -28.94
C ASN A 188 45.77 22.69 -29.29
N TYR A 189 46.25 23.18 -30.44
CA TYR A 189 45.88 24.50 -30.91
C TYR A 189 44.54 24.47 -31.65
N ASN A 190 43.52 25.09 -31.08
CA ASN A 190 42.23 25.26 -31.72
C ASN A 190 42.29 26.44 -32.70
N LYS A 191 42.24 26.13 -34.01
CA LYS A 191 42.32 27.14 -35.09
C LYS A 191 41.12 28.10 -35.11
N HIS A 192 39.99 27.75 -34.50
CA HIS A 192 38.77 28.56 -34.50
C HIS A 192 38.77 29.59 -33.35
N THR A 193 39.11 29.15 -32.13
CA THR A 193 39.23 30.03 -30.95
C THR A 193 40.58 30.76 -30.87
N LYS A 194 41.57 30.34 -31.68
CA LYS A 194 42.97 30.79 -31.69
C LYS A 194 43.72 30.58 -30.37
N LYS A 195 43.38 29.53 -29.60
CA LYS A 195 44.00 29.26 -28.29
C LYS A 195 44.44 27.80 -28.14
N CYS A 196 45.35 27.58 -27.19
CA CYS A 196 45.77 26.24 -26.78
C CYS A 196 44.78 25.67 -25.76
N GLU A 197 44.14 24.57 -26.11
CA GLU A 197 43.05 23.94 -25.36
C GLU A 197 43.41 22.49 -25.02
N CYS A 198 42.88 21.98 -23.91
CA CYS A 198 43.09 20.58 -23.53
C CYS A 198 42.15 19.64 -24.31
N PRO A 199 42.53 18.36 -24.54
CA PRO A 199 41.68 17.34 -25.15
C PRO A 199 40.35 17.12 -24.42
N ASP A 200 39.36 16.52 -25.11
CA ASP A 200 37.98 16.29 -24.64
C ASP A 200 37.84 16.02 -23.13
N GLY A 201 37.29 17.00 -22.42
CA GLY A 201 36.97 16.93 -20.99
C GLY A 201 38.16 17.12 -20.03
N GLN A 202 39.39 17.25 -20.51
CA GLN A 202 40.55 17.58 -19.67
C GLN A 202 40.62 19.08 -19.34
N ILE A 203 41.23 19.41 -18.20
CA ILE A 203 41.49 20.77 -17.72
C ILE A 203 42.99 20.99 -17.55
N PHE A 204 43.47 22.21 -17.79
CA PHE A 204 44.88 22.56 -17.59
C PHE A 204 45.14 22.86 -16.10
N ARG A 205 45.98 22.04 -15.44
CA ARG A 205 46.42 22.26 -14.05
C ARG A 205 47.89 21.87 -13.92
N TYR A 206 48.67 22.69 -13.20
CA TYR A 206 50.10 22.45 -12.93
C TYR A 206 50.93 22.19 -14.21
N GLY A 207 50.71 23.00 -15.25
CA GLY A 207 51.50 22.98 -16.50
C GLY A 207 51.16 21.86 -17.50
N LYS A 208 50.14 21.03 -17.22
CA LYS A 208 49.71 19.92 -18.08
C LYS A 208 48.18 19.79 -18.10
N CYS A 209 47.66 19.11 -19.11
CA CYS A 209 46.26 18.70 -19.13
C CYS A 209 46.04 17.46 -18.23
N VAL A 210 44.99 17.50 -17.42
CA VAL A 210 44.57 16.42 -16.50
C VAL A 210 43.05 16.25 -16.54
N CYS A 211 42.54 15.08 -16.17
CA CYS A 211 41.10 14.94 -15.99
C CYS A 211 40.60 15.72 -14.75
N PRO A 212 39.33 16.17 -14.75
CA PRO A 212 38.67 16.73 -13.58
C PRO A 212 38.65 15.73 -12.40
N GLU A 213 38.47 16.27 -11.20
CA GLU A 213 38.61 15.52 -9.95
C GLU A 213 37.60 14.34 -9.87
N GLY A 214 38.14 13.12 -9.77
CA GLY A 214 37.35 11.88 -9.75
C GLY A 214 37.15 11.20 -11.11
N LEU A 215 37.65 11.77 -12.22
CA LEU A 215 37.66 11.14 -13.54
C LEU A 215 39.07 10.64 -13.90
N GLU A 216 39.14 9.51 -14.61
CA GLU A 216 40.37 8.91 -15.14
C GLU A 216 40.41 9.04 -16.68
N TRP A 217 41.61 9.10 -17.26
CA TRP A 217 41.77 9.22 -18.71
C TRP A 217 41.74 7.86 -19.41
N ASN A 218 40.64 7.58 -20.11
CA ASN A 218 40.54 6.37 -20.92
C ASN A 218 41.35 6.53 -22.22
N LYS A 219 42.47 5.78 -22.30
CA LYS A 219 43.38 5.80 -23.46
C LYS A 219 42.74 5.29 -24.77
N HIS A 220 41.70 4.46 -24.70
CA HIS A 220 41.01 3.91 -25.87
C HIS A 220 39.98 4.88 -26.44
N THR A 221 39.10 5.44 -25.60
CA THR A 221 38.06 6.39 -26.03
C THR A 221 38.57 7.82 -26.17
N LYS A 222 39.76 8.12 -25.60
CA LYS A 222 40.39 9.46 -25.55
C LYS A 222 39.52 10.49 -24.83
N LYS A 223 38.92 10.08 -23.71
CA LYS A 223 38.03 10.92 -22.88
C LYS A 223 38.28 10.71 -21.38
N CYS A 224 37.91 11.71 -20.59
CA CYS A 224 37.83 11.58 -19.14
C CYS A 224 36.53 10.88 -18.74
N GLU A 225 36.66 9.71 -18.13
CA GLU A 225 35.56 8.81 -17.77
C GLU A 225 35.64 8.43 -16.29
N CYS A 226 34.59 7.84 -15.74
CA CYS A 226 34.63 7.37 -14.36
C CYS A 226 35.47 6.08 -14.22
N PRO A 227 36.11 5.83 -13.06
CA PRO A 227 36.80 4.58 -12.76
C PRO A 227 35.94 3.33 -13.00
N ASP A 228 36.59 2.19 -13.29
CA ASP A 228 35.94 0.97 -13.79
C ASP A 228 34.68 0.55 -13.00
N GLY A 229 33.54 0.51 -13.72
CA GLY A 229 32.22 0.17 -13.17
C GLY A 229 31.47 1.30 -12.45
N GLN A 230 32.02 2.52 -12.33
CA GLN A 230 31.29 3.70 -11.85
C GLN A 230 30.59 4.46 -12.99
N ILE A 231 29.57 5.26 -12.64
CA ILE A 231 28.85 6.15 -13.55
C ILE A 231 28.86 7.59 -13.03
N PHE A 232 28.87 8.57 -13.94
CA PHE A 232 28.83 9.99 -13.56
C PHE A 232 27.38 10.41 -13.26
N ARG A 233 27.11 10.86 -12.03
CA ARG A 233 25.81 11.43 -11.61
C ARG A 233 26.02 12.59 -10.63
N TYR A 234 25.23 13.65 -10.77
CA TYR A 234 25.26 14.82 -9.88
C TYR A 234 26.67 15.41 -9.69
N GLY A 235 27.47 15.45 -10.77
CA GLY A 235 28.82 16.01 -10.75
C GLY A 235 29.92 15.13 -10.14
N LYS A 236 29.62 13.87 -9.79
CA LYS A 236 30.58 12.92 -9.20
C LYS A 236 30.44 11.53 -9.81
N CYS A 237 31.51 10.74 -9.77
CA CYS A 237 31.43 9.33 -10.09
C CYS A 237 30.87 8.54 -8.90
N VAL A 238 29.87 7.69 -9.16
CA VAL A 238 29.17 6.88 -8.17
C VAL A 238 28.99 5.45 -8.69
N CYS A 239 28.96 4.47 -7.79
CA CYS A 239 28.66 3.10 -8.18
C CYS A 239 27.16 2.93 -8.52
N PRO A 240 26.82 2.22 -9.61
CA PRO A 240 25.44 1.91 -9.96
C PRO A 240 24.85 0.80 -9.07
N ASN A 241 23.51 0.70 -9.07
CA ASN A 241 22.78 -0.48 -8.57
C ASN A 241 23.06 -0.85 -7.09
N ASP A 242 23.08 0.18 -6.23
CA ASP A 242 23.29 0.11 -4.77
C ASP A 242 24.65 -0.49 -4.32
N LYS A 243 25.58 -0.63 -5.27
CA LYS A 243 26.98 -1.00 -5.00
C LYS A 243 27.73 0.14 -4.32
N VAL A 244 28.79 -0.21 -3.59
CA VAL A 244 29.75 0.72 -2.97
C VAL A 244 31.13 0.57 -3.61
N TRP A 245 31.89 1.66 -3.63
CA TRP A 245 33.26 1.65 -4.15
C TRP A 245 34.23 1.07 -3.12
N ASN A 246 34.77 -0.11 -3.39
CA ASN A 246 35.84 -0.67 -2.58
C ASN A 246 37.18 -0.03 -2.99
N LYS A 247 37.74 0.79 -2.09
CA LYS A 247 39.02 1.49 -2.30
C LYS A 247 40.22 0.55 -2.47
N HIS A 248 40.14 -0.68 -1.96
CA HIS A 248 41.24 -1.65 -2.00
C HIS A 248 41.26 -2.43 -3.32
N THR A 249 40.11 -2.98 -3.74
CA THR A 249 39.97 -3.72 -5.01
C THR A 249 39.79 -2.82 -6.23
N LYS A 250 39.51 -1.52 -6.02
CA LYS A 250 39.18 -0.51 -7.03
C LYS A 250 37.98 -0.88 -7.90
N LYS A 251 36.92 -1.43 -7.30
CA LYS A 251 35.71 -1.87 -7.99
C LYS A 251 34.42 -1.53 -7.25
N CYS A 252 33.32 -1.48 -8.00
CA CYS A 252 31.96 -1.39 -7.46
C CYS A 252 31.46 -2.77 -7.04
N GLU A 253 31.43 -2.99 -5.72
CA GLU A 253 31.06 -4.24 -5.05
C GLU A 253 29.79 -4.05 -4.23
N CYS A 254 29.13 -5.14 -3.81
CA CYS A 254 27.99 -5.01 -2.92
C CYS A 254 28.43 -4.69 -1.47
N PRO A 255 27.60 -4.02 -0.67
CA PRO A 255 27.85 -3.81 0.76
C PRO A 255 28.16 -5.12 1.51
N ASP A 256 28.90 -5.02 2.61
CA ASP A 256 29.45 -6.18 3.33
C ASP A 256 28.37 -7.22 3.71
N GLY A 257 28.56 -8.47 3.27
CA GLY A 257 27.59 -9.56 3.41
C GLY A 257 26.41 -9.58 2.41
N GLN A 258 26.30 -8.63 1.47
CA GLN A 258 25.32 -8.66 0.37
C GLN A 258 25.87 -9.32 -0.90
N ILE A 259 24.97 -9.88 -1.71
CA ILE A 259 25.24 -10.48 -3.02
C ILE A 259 24.49 -9.74 -4.13
N PHE A 260 25.03 -9.71 -5.35
CA PHE A 260 24.37 -9.10 -6.49
C PHE A 260 23.38 -10.08 -7.14
N ARG A 261 22.08 -9.77 -7.12
CA ARG A 261 21.02 -10.56 -7.79
C ARG A 261 19.95 -9.64 -8.38
N TYR A 262 19.41 -10.01 -9.54
CA TYR A 262 18.34 -9.27 -10.23
C TYR A 262 18.63 -7.76 -10.39
N GLY A 263 19.88 -7.43 -10.76
CA GLY A 263 20.29 -6.06 -11.05
C GLY A 263 20.54 -5.16 -9.84
N LYS A 264 20.52 -5.67 -8.61
CA LYS A 264 20.76 -4.92 -7.36
C LYS A 264 21.51 -5.75 -6.32
N CYS A 265 22.04 -5.10 -5.29
CA CYS A 265 22.59 -5.79 -4.13
C CYS A 265 21.46 -6.21 -3.17
N VAL A 266 21.51 -7.45 -2.68
CA VAL A 266 20.53 -8.05 -1.75
C VAL A 266 21.24 -8.90 -0.70
N CYS A 267 20.63 -9.03 0.48
CA CYS A 267 21.12 -9.98 1.47
C CYS A 267 20.83 -11.43 1.05
N PRO A 268 21.73 -12.39 1.33
CA PRO A 268 21.49 -13.82 1.13
C PRO A 268 20.56 -14.41 2.21
N ASP A 269 20.09 -15.64 2.00
CA ASP A 269 19.49 -16.51 3.02
C ASP A 269 18.29 -15.92 3.80
N ASP A 270 17.43 -15.19 3.09
CA ASP A 270 16.25 -14.49 3.61
C ASP A 270 16.53 -13.43 4.70
N LYS A 271 17.81 -13.02 4.86
CA LYS A 271 18.23 -11.90 5.70
C LYS A 271 17.76 -10.56 5.13
N VAL A 272 17.67 -9.55 6.00
CA VAL A 272 17.36 -8.17 5.66
C VAL A 272 18.54 -7.25 5.97
N TRP A 273 18.66 -6.17 5.19
CA TRP A 273 19.72 -5.18 5.39
C TRP A 273 19.35 -4.21 6.52
N ASN A 274 20.06 -4.29 7.64
CA ASN A 274 19.93 -3.34 8.72
C ASN A 274 20.72 -2.07 8.36
N LYS A 275 20.01 -0.96 8.13
CA LYS A 275 20.62 0.34 7.76
C LYS A 275 21.48 0.96 8.88
N HIS A 276 21.26 0.58 10.14
CA HIS A 276 21.98 1.13 11.29
C HIS A 276 23.30 0.39 11.53
N THR A 277 23.26 -0.94 11.62
CA THR A 277 24.46 -1.78 11.80
C THR A 277 25.26 -1.99 10.51
N LYS A 278 24.66 -1.70 9.34
CA LYS A 278 25.22 -1.89 7.99
C LYS A 278 25.58 -3.35 7.71
N LYS A 279 24.71 -4.28 8.11
CA LYS A 279 24.89 -5.73 7.95
C LYS A 279 23.60 -6.44 7.53
N CYS A 280 23.76 -7.64 6.98
CA CYS A 280 22.65 -8.56 6.70
C CYS A 280 22.30 -9.39 7.94
N GLU A 281 21.15 -9.12 8.53
CA GLU A 281 20.67 -9.71 9.78
C GLU A 281 19.34 -10.44 9.53
N CYS A 282 18.94 -11.35 10.43
CA CYS A 282 17.61 -11.96 10.31
C CYS A 282 16.50 -10.95 10.70
N PRO A 283 15.31 -11.04 10.09
CA PRO A 283 14.13 -10.26 10.49
C PRO A 283 13.81 -10.35 11.99
N ASP A 284 13.17 -9.32 12.55
CA ASP A 284 12.89 -9.20 13.99
C ASP A 284 12.24 -10.47 14.58
N GLY A 285 12.91 -11.04 15.59
CA GLY A 285 12.49 -12.27 16.27
C GLY A 285 12.88 -13.58 15.59
N GLN A 286 13.52 -13.55 14.42
CA GLN A 286 14.13 -14.73 13.79
C GLN A 286 15.59 -14.92 14.21
N ILE A 287 16.05 -16.16 14.20
CA ILE A 287 17.43 -16.59 14.43
C ILE A 287 17.99 -17.31 13.21
N PHE A 288 19.29 -17.20 12.96
CA PHE A 288 19.94 -17.92 11.86
C PHE A 288 20.28 -19.36 12.30
N ARG A 289 19.67 -20.36 11.66
CA ARG A 289 19.99 -21.79 11.86
C ARG A 289 19.96 -22.53 10.53
N TYR A 290 20.85 -23.52 10.35
CA TYR A 290 20.93 -24.38 9.16
C TYR A 290 20.93 -23.59 7.82
N GLY A 291 21.63 -22.45 7.80
CA GLY A 291 21.76 -21.62 6.60
C GLY A 291 20.53 -20.76 6.26
N LYS A 292 19.54 -20.62 7.14
CA LYS A 292 18.35 -19.76 6.91
C LYS A 292 17.91 -19.02 8.17
N CYS A 293 17.16 -17.93 8.00
CA CYS A 293 16.47 -17.26 9.10
C CYS A 293 15.18 -18.03 9.44
N VAL A 294 15.07 -18.50 10.69
CA VAL A 294 13.95 -19.29 11.20
C VAL A 294 13.42 -18.68 12.50
N CYS A 295 12.14 -18.87 12.80
CA CYS A 295 11.61 -18.48 14.10
C CYS A 295 12.02 -19.48 15.21
N PRO A 296 12.28 -19.02 16.44
CA PRO A 296 12.46 -19.90 17.59
C PRO A 296 11.13 -20.50 18.08
N ASP A 297 11.23 -21.50 18.96
CA ASP A 297 10.12 -22.02 19.79
C ASP A 297 8.86 -22.49 19.03
N ASP A 298 9.05 -23.14 17.88
CA ASP A 298 7.98 -23.65 17.00
C ASP A 298 7.02 -22.56 16.45
N LYS A 299 7.42 -21.28 16.54
CA LYS A 299 6.70 -20.14 15.94
C LYS A 299 6.85 -20.13 14.41
N VAL A 300 5.93 -19.46 13.73
CA VAL A 300 5.92 -19.26 12.28
C VAL A 300 6.06 -17.76 11.98
N TYR A 301 6.83 -17.43 10.94
CA TYR A 301 7.04 -16.04 10.54
C TYR A 301 5.84 -15.51 9.73
N ASN A 302 5.10 -14.57 10.32
CA ASN A 302 4.00 -13.90 9.64
C ASN A 302 4.55 -12.77 8.76
N LYS A 303 4.52 -12.98 7.43
CA LYS A 303 5.03 -12.02 6.44
C LYS A 303 4.29 -10.68 6.43
N HIS A 304 3.08 -10.60 6.97
CA HIS A 304 2.27 -9.37 7.00
C HIS A 304 2.62 -8.50 8.23
N THR A 305 2.66 -9.10 9.43
CA THR A 305 3.03 -8.41 10.67
C THR A 305 4.55 -8.29 10.88
N LYS A 306 5.34 -9.02 10.09
CA LYS A 306 6.82 -9.12 10.12
C LYS A 306 7.35 -9.65 11.45
N LYS A 307 6.64 -10.60 12.08
CA LYS A 307 6.98 -11.15 13.40
C LYS A 307 6.83 -12.67 13.45
N CYS A 308 7.54 -13.29 14.39
CA CYS A 308 7.38 -14.69 14.75
C CYS A 308 6.18 -14.87 15.69
N GLU A 309 5.13 -15.50 15.21
CA GLU A 309 3.85 -15.72 15.90
C GLU A 309 3.57 -17.22 16.05
N CYS A 310 2.73 -17.63 16.99
CA CYS A 310 2.32 -19.03 17.06
C CYS A 310 1.39 -19.40 15.87
N PRO A 311 1.43 -20.67 15.40
CA PRO A 311 0.47 -21.20 14.42
C PRO A 311 -0.99 -20.87 14.77
N LYS A 312 -1.85 -20.71 13.74
CA LYS A 312 -3.24 -20.26 13.91
C LYS A 312 -4.00 -21.09 14.96
N GLY A 313 -4.43 -20.43 16.03
CA GLY A 313 -5.17 -21.02 17.15
C GLY A 313 -4.30 -21.48 18.33
N GLN A 314 -2.97 -21.46 18.22
CA GLN A 314 -2.06 -21.73 19.34
C GLN A 314 -1.72 -20.45 20.12
N VAL A 315 -1.40 -20.63 21.40
CA VAL A 315 -0.92 -19.59 22.32
C VAL A 315 0.49 -19.93 22.83
N PHE A 316 1.30 -18.91 23.09
CA PHE A 316 2.65 -19.13 23.64
C PHE A 316 2.58 -19.29 25.16
N LYS A 317 2.93 -20.48 25.68
CA LYS A 317 3.02 -20.78 27.12
C LYS A 317 4.24 -21.66 27.39
N TYR A 318 4.93 -21.43 28.52
CA TYR A 318 6.10 -22.21 28.95
C TYR A 318 7.18 -22.39 27.88
N GLY A 319 7.44 -21.34 27.08
CA GLY A 319 8.47 -21.34 26.05
C GLY A 319 8.12 -22.11 24.77
N LYS A 320 6.86 -22.53 24.56
CA LYS A 320 6.41 -23.20 23.32
C LYS A 320 5.03 -22.73 22.87
N CYS A 321 4.72 -22.91 21.59
CA CYS A 321 3.36 -22.75 21.08
C CYS A 321 2.51 -23.98 21.40
N VAL A 322 1.40 -23.79 22.10
CA VAL A 322 0.49 -24.86 22.55
C VAL A 322 -0.96 -24.51 22.23
N CYS A 323 -1.80 -25.51 22.02
CA CYS A 323 -3.23 -25.29 21.83
C CYS A 323 -3.90 -24.90 23.17
N PRO A 324 -4.87 -23.96 23.16
CA PRO A 324 -5.57 -23.53 24.36
C PRO A 324 -6.53 -24.59 24.89
N ASP A 325 -6.72 -24.57 26.21
CA ASP A 325 -7.88 -25.12 26.93
C ASP A 325 -8.38 -26.52 26.52
N GLY A 326 -7.42 -27.44 26.35
CA GLY A 326 -7.67 -28.86 26.09
C GLY A 326 -7.82 -29.24 24.62
N GLN A 327 -7.70 -28.29 23.70
CA GLN A 327 -7.58 -28.57 22.27
C GLN A 327 -6.25 -29.28 21.96
N ILE A 328 -6.24 -30.10 20.91
CA ILE A 328 -5.08 -30.81 20.37
C ILE A 328 -4.68 -30.24 19.01
N TRP A 329 -3.38 -30.21 18.68
CA TRP A 329 -2.91 -29.75 17.38
C TRP A 329 -3.07 -30.83 16.32
N ASN A 330 -3.96 -30.62 15.35
CA ASN A 330 -4.11 -31.52 14.22
C ASN A 330 -3.10 -31.16 13.11
N LYS A 331 -2.08 -32.01 12.95
CA LYS A 331 -1.02 -31.85 11.93
C LYS A 331 -1.53 -31.88 10.47
N HIS A 332 -2.71 -32.45 10.22
CA HIS A 332 -3.26 -32.54 8.86
C HIS A 332 -4.08 -31.30 8.50
N SER A 333 -4.90 -30.79 9.42
CA SER A 333 -5.72 -29.58 9.21
C SER A 333 -5.04 -28.27 9.63
N ASN A 334 -3.84 -28.33 10.21
CA ASN A 334 -3.00 -27.20 10.64
C ASN A 334 -3.75 -26.19 11.53
N LYS A 335 -4.54 -26.70 12.47
CA LYS A 335 -5.28 -25.94 13.47
C LYS A 335 -5.41 -26.73 14.77
N CYS A 336 -5.71 -26.03 15.86
CA CYS A 336 -6.17 -26.66 17.09
C CYS A 336 -7.61 -27.14 16.95
N GLU A 337 -7.90 -28.36 17.40
CA GLU A 337 -9.21 -29.01 17.34
C GLU A 337 -9.52 -29.64 18.70
N CYS A 338 -10.80 -29.79 19.06
CA CYS A 338 -11.15 -30.58 20.25
C CYS A 338 -10.99 -32.10 19.99
N PRO A 339 -10.64 -32.89 21.02
CA PRO A 339 -10.66 -34.35 20.96
C PRO A 339 -11.94 -34.95 20.38
N ARG A 340 -11.85 -36.14 19.74
CA ARG A 340 -12.93 -36.77 18.97
C ARG A 340 -14.26 -36.82 19.73
N GLY A 341 -15.24 -36.05 19.23
CA GLY A 341 -16.61 -35.99 19.78
C GLY A 341 -16.85 -34.87 20.78
N GLN A 342 -15.83 -34.13 21.20
CA GLN A 342 -15.98 -32.87 21.94
C GLN A 342 -16.18 -31.69 20.98
N ILE A 343 -16.82 -30.64 21.48
CA ILE A 343 -17.01 -29.35 20.81
C ILE A 343 -16.39 -28.23 21.67
N PHE A 344 -15.98 -27.13 21.03
CA PHE A 344 -15.43 -25.98 21.76
C PHE A 344 -16.57 -25.02 22.15
N GLN A 345 -16.81 -24.86 23.45
CA GLN A 345 -17.81 -23.93 23.99
C GLN A 345 -17.26 -23.24 25.24
N TYR A 346 -17.61 -21.97 25.44
CA TYR A 346 -17.18 -21.16 26.61
C TYR A 346 -15.67 -21.22 26.89
N GLY A 347 -14.87 -21.25 25.82
CA GLY A 347 -13.41 -21.29 25.89
C GLY A 347 -12.79 -22.65 26.25
N LYS A 348 -13.56 -23.76 26.31
CA LYS A 348 -13.04 -25.10 26.64
C LYS A 348 -13.62 -26.18 25.73
N CYS A 349 -12.90 -27.30 25.58
CA CYS A 349 -13.46 -28.48 24.93
C CYS A 349 -14.41 -29.23 25.89
N VAL A 350 -15.67 -29.40 25.49
CA VAL A 350 -16.74 -30.04 26.27
C VAL A 350 -17.47 -31.10 25.43
N CYS A 351 -18.08 -32.06 26.09
CA CYS A 351 -18.91 -33.06 25.41
C CYS A 351 -20.32 -32.49 25.12
N PRO A 352 -20.88 -32.68 23.91
CA PRO A 352 -22.21 -32.21 23.56
C PRO A 352 -23.31 -33.08 24.19
N ASN A 353 -24.52 -32.52 24.26
CA ASN A 353 -25.78 -33.24 24.54
C ASN A 353 -25.75 -34.10 25.82
N ASP A 354 -25.25 -33.51 26.91
CA ASP A 354 -25.20 -34.09 28.26
C ASP A 354 -24.31 -35.36 28.39
N LYS A 355 -23.48 -35.63 27.38
CA LYS A 355 -22.43 -36.67 27.41
C LYS A 355 -21.27 -36.25 28.31
N VAL A 356 -20.55 -37.23 28.84
CA VAL A 356 -19.33 -37.06 29.64
C VAL A 356 -18.11 -37.66 28.93
N TRP A 357 -16.93 -37.10 29.16
CA TRP A 357 -15.70 -37.59 28.54
C TRP A 357 -15.16 -38.83 29.26
N ASN A 358 -15.18 -39.97 28.58
CA ASN A 358 -14.57 -41.19 29.08
C ASN A 358 -13.06 -41.18 28.72
N LYS A 359 -12.21 -41.04 29.75
CA LYS A 359 -10.74 -41.03 29.62
C LYS A 359 -10.15 -42.35 29.13
N HIS A 360 -10.86 -43.46 29.27
CA HIS A 360 -10.36 -44.79 28.88
C HIS A 360 -10.65 -45.08 27.40
N THR A 361 -11.86 -44.76 26.92
CA THR A 361 -12.25 -44.95 25.51
C THR A 361 -11.92 -43.75 24.61
N ASN A 362 -11.56 -42.61 25.20
CA ASN A 362 -11.27 -41.33 24.53
C ASN A 362 -12.44 -40.84 23.65
N LYS A 363 -13.66 -40.91 24.19
CA LYS A 363 -14.91 -40.49 23.53
C LYS A 363 -15.87 -39.81 24.53
N CYS A 364 -16.81 -39.05 23.98
CA CYS A 364 -17.98 -38.57 24.71
C CYS A 364 -19.07 -39.64 24.75
N GLU A 365 -19.44 -40.10 25.94
CA GLU A 365 -20.39 -41.18 26.18
C GLU A 365 -21.47 -40.73 27.17
N CYS A 366 -22.63 -41.40 27.20
CA CYS A 366 -23.68 -41.05 28.17
C CYS A 366 -23.27 -41.42 29.61
N PRO A 367 -23.70 -40.63 30.63
CA PRO A 367 -23.49 -40.97 32.04
C PRO A 367 -23.97 -42.39 32.38
N LYS A 368 -23.25 -43.08 33.29
CA LYS A 368 -23.48 -44.49 33.61
C LYS A 368 -24.94 -44.77 33.99
N GLY A 369 -25.64 -45.56 33.17
CA GLY A 369 -27.06 -45.91 33.33
C GLY A 369 -28.04 -45.06 32.53
N GLN A 370 -27.58 -44.03 31.81
CA GLN A 370 -28.34 -43.37 30.76
C GLN A 370 -28.07 -44.01 29.39
N VAL A 371 -29.02 -43.86 28.47
CA VAL A 371 -28.94 -44.27 27.06
C VAL A 371 -29.15 -43.07 26.15
N GLU A 372 -28.64 -43.12 24.92
CA GLU A 372 -28.82 -42.06 23.95
C GLU A 372 -30.18 -42.19 23.25
N LYS A 373 -31.00 -41.13 23.30
CA LYS A 373 -32.32 -41.05 22.67
C LYS A 373 -32.47 -39.70 21.96
N TYR A 374 -32.70 -39.72 20.65
CA TYR A 374 -32.73 -38.53 19.79
C TYR A 374 -31.51 -37.60 19.96
N GLY A 375 -30.32 -38.20 20.09
CA GLY A 375 -29.05 -37.46 20.21
C GLY A 375 -28.72 -36.90 21.60
N LYS A 376 -29.61 -37.06 22.59
CA LYS A 376 -29.39 -36.66 23.99
C LYS A 376 -29.34 -37.87 24.92
N CYS A 377 -28.59 -37.77 26.01
CA CYS A 377 -28.58 -38.80 27.03
C CYS A 377 -29.86 -38.72 27.89
N SER A 378 -30.45 -39.86 28.23
CA SER A 378 -31.70 -39.96 28.98
C SER A 378 -31.79 -41.28 29.73
N CYS A 379 -32.54 -41.30 30.83
CA CYS A 379 -32.73 -42.52 31.61
C CYS A 379 -33.72 -43.49 30.92
N PRO A 380 -33.46 -44.82 30.94
CA PRO A 380 -34.35 -45.83 30.38
C PRO A 380 -35.61 -46.05 31.24
N ASP A 381 -36.61 -46.72 30.65
CA ASP A 381 -37.81 -47.29 31.32
C ASP A 381 -38.56 -46.36 32.29
N GLY A 382 -38.62 -45.06 31.98
CA GLY A 382 -39.36 -44.06 32.76
C GLY A 382 -38.64 -43.56 34.02
N LYS A 383 -37.40 -44.00 34.25
CA LYS A 383 -36.53 -43.48 35.31
C LYS A 383 -36.17 -42.01 35.07
N VAL A 384 -35.87 -41.28 36.13
CA VAL A 384 -35.40 -39.88 36.13
C VAL A 384 -33.96 -39.82 36.62
N TRP A 385 -33.19 -38.82 36.14
CA TRP A 385 -31.80 -38.65 36.55
C TRP A 385 -31.70 -37.92 37.88
N ASN A 386 -31.19 -38.60 38.92
CA ASN A 386 -30.88 -37.97 40.18
C ASN A 386 -29.49 -37.31 40.12
N LYS A 387 -29.45 -35.98 40.21
CA LYS A 387 -28.20 -35.19 40.16
C LYS A 387 -27.29 -35.34 41.38
N HIS A 388 -27.84 -35.63 42.56
CA HIS A 388 -27.04 -35.79 43.79
C HIS A 388 -26.29 -37.13 43.81
N GLU A 389 -26.93 -38.20 43.33
CA GLU A 389 -26.36 -39.55 43.34
C GLU A 389 -25.79 -40.00 41.98
N ASN A 390 -25.87 -39.17 40.93
CA ASN A 390 -25.41 -39.45 39.56
C ASN A 390 -25.87 -40.82 39.01
N LYS A 391 -27.17 -41.13 39.18
CA LYS A 391 -27.80 -42.34 38.65
C LYS A 391 -29.26 -42.13 38.28
N CYS A 392 -29.76 -42.98 37.39
CA CYS A 392 -31.20 -43.08 37.10
C CYS A 392 -31.92 -43.78 38.26
N LYS A 393 -33.00 -43.18 38.76
CA LYS A 393 -33.92 -43.74 39.77
C LYS A 393 -35.36 -43.67 39.27
N CYS A 394 -36.27 -44.46 39.83
CA CYS A 394 -37.69 -44.25 39.59
C CYS A 394 -38.17 -42.90 40.19
N PRO A 395 -39.22 -42.28 39.63
CA PRO A 395 -39.88 -41.12 40.23
C PRO A 395 -40.36 -41.40 41.67
N ASP A 396 -40.46 -40.35 42.50
CA ASP A 396 -40.85 -40.50 43.90
C ASP A 396 -42.22 -41.20 44.05
N GLY A 397 -42.26 -42.21 44.92
CA GLY A 397 -43.41 -43.09 45.11
C GLY A 397 -43.49 -44.29 44.16
N GLN A 398 -42.67 -44.37 43.11
CA GLN A 398 -42.56 -45.57 42.26
C GLN A 398 -41.39 -46.47 42.69
N ILE A 399 -41.61 -47.79 42.59
CA ILE A 399 -40.61 -48.84 42.84
C ILE A 399 -40.19 -49.49 41.52
N GLU A 400 -38.95 -49.99 41.46
CA GLU A 400 -38.46 -50.74 40.30
C GLU A 400 -38.89 -52.20 40.39
N LYS A 401 -39.60 -52.68 39.36
CA LYS A 401 -40.05 -54.08 39.24
C LYS A 401 -39.80 -54.57 37.81
N TYR A 402 -38.96 -55.59 37.66
CA TYR A 402 -38.48 -56.10 36.36
C TYR A 402 -37.93 -54.99 35.44
N GLY A 403 -37.05 -54.14 35.97
CA GLY A 403 -36.40 -53.03 35.24
C GLY A 403 -37.26 -51.76 35.08
N LYS A 404 -38.58 -51.87 35.24
CA LYS A 404 -39.55 -50.80 34.98
C LYS A 404 -40.06 -50.18 36.27
N CYS A 405 -40.30 -48.86 36.24
CA CYS A 405 -40.88 -48.16 37.38
C CYS A 405 -42.39 -48.40 37.45
N THR A 406 -42.88 -48.85 38.60
CA THR A 406 -44.29 -49.18 38.84
C THR A 406 -44.74 -48.65 40.21
N CYS A 407 -46.02 -48.37 40.37
CA CYS A 407 -46.57 -47.98 41.66
C CYS A 407 -46.72 -49.20 42.59
N PRO A 408 -46.45 -49.06 43.90
CA PRO A 408 -46.57 -50.14 44.86
C PRO A 408 -48.04 -50.55 45.11
N ASP A 409 -48.23 -51.81 45.49
CA ASP A 409 -49.42 -52.35 46.18
C ASP A 409 -50.81 -51.97 45.64
N GLY A 410 -50.91 -51.91 44.31
CA GLY A 410 -52.17 -51.66 43.59
C GLY A 410 -52.53 -50.18 43.42
N GLN A 411 -51.68 -49.26 43.86
CA GLN A 411 -51.77 -47.85 43.49
C GLN A 411 -51.55 -47.67 41.98
N VAL A 412 -52.10 -46.60 41.42
CA VAL A 412 -51.98 -46.21 40.00
C VAL A 412 -51.27 -44.88 39.87
N TRP A 413 -50.47 -44.71 38.81
CA TRP A 413 -49.75 -43.45 38.58
C TRP A 413 -50.69 -42.38 38.01
N ASN A 414 -50.98 -41.37 38.81
CA ASN A 414 -51.71 -40.19 38.35
C ASN A 414 -50.76 -39.27 37.57
N LYS A 415 -50.97 -39.17 36.25
CA LYS A 415 -50.15 -38.35 35.34
C LYS A 415 -50.23 -36.85 35.63
N HIS A 416 -51.28 -36.37 36.30
CA HIS A 416 -51.50 -34.96 36.57
C HIS A 416 -50.82 -34.53 37.88
N THR A 417 -51.06 -35.27 38.98
CA THR A 417 -50.43 -35.00 40.29
C THR A 417 -48.98 -35.51 40.39
N LYS A 418 -48.56 -36.37 39.46
CA LYS A 418 -47.24 -37.04 39.42
C LYS A 418 -46.95 -37.86 40.67
N LYS A 419 -47.97 -38.60 41.14
CA LYS A 419 -47.89 -39.47 42.33
C LYS A 419 -48.58 -40.82 42.08
N CYS A 420 -48.21 -41.81 42.89
CA CYS A 420 -48.97 -43.05 43.01
C CYS A 420 -50.14 -42.83 43.98
N GLU A 421 -51.36 -43.16 43.53
CA GLU A 421 -52.62 -42.90 44.25
C GLU A 421 -53.52 -44.14 44.17
N CYS A 422 -54.42 -44.34 45.13
CA CYS A 422 -55.34 -45.47 45.08
C CYS A 422 -56.48 -45.27 44.04
N PRO A 423 -56.97 -46.34 43.40
CA PRO A 423 -58.14 -46.31 42.52
C PRO A 423 -59.39 -45.65 43.13
N GLN A 424 -60.31 -45.19 42.27
CA GLN A 424 -61.44 -44.31 42.63
C GLN A 424 -62.18 -44.70 43.92
N GLY A 425 -62.01 -43.88 44.97
CA GLY A 425 -62.70 -44.03 46.25
C GLY A 425 -62.10 -45.09 47.20
N GLN A 426 -60.98 -45.72 46.85
CA GLN A 426 -60.17 -46.51 47.77
C GLN A 426 -59.21 -45.62 48.57
N ILE A 427 -58.88 -46.06 49.78
CA ILE A 427 -57.89 -45.47 50.68
C ILE A 427 -56.71 -46.44 50.86
N PHE A 428 -55.54 -45.91 51.18
CA PHE A 428 -54.35 -46.73 51.43
C PHE A 428 -54.24 -47.03 52.93
N GLU A 429 -54.64 -48.23 53.34
CA GLU A 429 -54.51 -48.72 54.73
C GLU A 429 -53.67 -50.02 54.72
N TYR A 430 -52.83 -50.22 55.75
CA TYR A 430 -52.01 -51.43 55.94
C TYR A 430 -51.22 -51.88 54.68
N GLY A 431 -50.72 -50.90 53.92
CA GLY A 431 -49.90 -51.15 52.73
C GLY A 431 -50.67 -51.63 51.49
N LYS A 432 -52.01 -51.48 51.43
CA LYS A 432 -52.82 -51.85 50.26
C LYS A 432 -53.95 -50.84 50.02
N CYS A 433 -54.40 -50.71 48.78
CA CYS A 433 -55.62 -49.95 48.47
C CYS A 433 -56.87 -50.76 48.85
N VAL A 434 -57.70 -50.21 49.76
CA VAL A 434 -58.91 -50.84 50.29
C VAL A 434 -60.10 -49.89 50.23
N CYS A 435 -61.33 -50.40 50.28
CA CYS A 435 -62.51 -49.53 50.38
C CYS A 435 -62.70 -48.99 51.81
N PRO A 436 -63.17 -47.74 51.97
CA PRO A 436 -63.54 -47.17 53.25
C PRO A 436 -64.53 -48.06 54.03
N LYS A 437 -64.39 -48.07 55.36
CA LYS A 437 -65.14 -48.96 56.27
C LYS A 437 -66.65 -48.92 55.99
N GLY A 438 -67.22 -50.09 55.69
CA GLY A 438 -68.63 -50.27 55.34
C GLY A 438 -68.95 -50.26 53.84
N LYS A 439 -68.00 -49.89 52.95
CA LYS A 439 -68.15 -49.97 51.49
C LYS A 439 -67.44 -51.20 50.91
N VAL A 440 -67.96 -51.71 49.79
CA VAL A 440 -67.42 -52.85 49.04
C VAL A 440 -66.97 -52.43 47.65
N TRP A 441 -65.94 -53.07 47.11
CA TRP A 441 -65.45 -52.76 45.76
C TRP A 441 -66.33 -53.41 44.68
N ASN A 442 -67.05 -52.59 43.91
CA ASN A 442 -67.77 -53.07 42.75
C ASN A 442 -66.80 -53.23 41.57
N LYS A 443 -66.48 -54.49 41.20
CA LYS A 443 -65.58 -54.82 40.08
C LYS A 443 -66.08 -54.30 38.72
N TRP A 444 -67.38 -54.17 38.51
CA TRP A 444 -67.98 -53.68 37.27
C TRP A 444 -67.93 -52.16 37.18
N HIS A 445 -68.34 -51.46 38.24
CA HIS A 445 -68.33 -49.99 38.29
C HIS A 445 -66.95 -49.40 38.64
N LYS A 446 -65.97 -50.24 39.01
CA LYS A 446 -64.58 -49.87 39.38
C LYS A 446 -64.49 -48.78 40.45
N LYS A 447 -65.38 -48.85 41.46
CA LYS A 447 -65.45 -47.91 42.60
C LYS A 447 -65.97 -48.61 43.86
N CYS A 448 -65.76 -47.97 45.02
CA CYS A 448 -66.34 -48.41 46.29
C CYS A 448 -67.81 -47.97 46.41
N GLU A 449 -68.71 -48.90 46.70
CA GLU A 449 -70.17 -48.69 46.82
C GLU A 449 -70.70 -49.30 48.13
N CYS A 450 -71.91 -48.93 48.54
CA CYS A 450 -72.56 -49.59 49.68
C CYS A 450 -72.98 -51.04 49.36
N PRO A 451 -73.03 -51.94 50.36
CA PRO A 451 -73.53 -53.31 50.21
C PRO A 451 -74.93 -53.37 49.57
N LYS A 452 -75.19 -54.43 48.81
CA LYS A 452 -76.42 -54.60 48.02
C LYS A 452 -77.67 -54.45 48.90
N GLY A 453 -78.46 -53.40 48.64
CA GLY A 453 -79.69 -53.08 49.38
C GLY A 453 -79.54 -52.01 50.46
N GLN A 454 -78.33 -51.54 50.75
CA GLN A 454 -78.07 -50.33 51.54
C GLN A 454 -77.90 -49.10 50.64
N VAL A 455 -78.12 -47.92 51.19
CA VAL A 455 -77.92 -46.60 50.57
C VAL A 455 -76.97 -45.76 51.41
N GLU A 456 -76.26 -44.80 50.78
CA GLU A 456 -75.37 -43.91 51.50
C GLU A 456 -76.12 -42.69 52.05
N LYS A 457 -76.11 -42.51 53.37
CA LYS A 457 -76.74 -41.38 54.08
C LYS A 457 -75.73 -40.84 55.09
N TYR A 458 -75.35 -39.57 54.95
CA TYR A 458 -74.30 -38.93 55.76
C TYR A 458 -72.96 -39.70 55.80
N GLY A 459 -72.49 -40.18 54.65
CA GLY A 459 -71.22 -40.92 54.53
C GLY A 459 -71.22 -42.35 55.08
N LYS A 460 -72.37 -42.84 55.58
CA LYS A 460 -72.53 -44.20 56.12
C LYS A 460 -73.51 -44.99 55.26
N CYS A 461 -73.25 -46.27 55.07
CA CYS A 461 -74.18 -47.18 54.43
C CYS A 461 -75.25 -47.62 55.43
N VAL A 462 -76.51 -47.34 55.11
CA VAL A 462 -77.69 -47.59 55.97
C VAL A 462 -78.81 -48.25 55.15
N CYS A 463 -79.82 -48.80 55.82
CA CYS A 463 -80.99 -49.29 55.10
C CYS A 463 -81.85 -48.14 54.53
N PRO A 464 -82.58 -48.38 53.43
CA PRO A 464 -83.59 -47.46 52.92
C PRO A 464 -84.64 -47.12 53.99
N ASP A 465 -85.21 -45.92 53.91
CA ASP A 465 -86.11 -45.41 54.95
C ASP A 465 -87.31 -46.34 55.20
N GLY A 466 -87.54 -46.67 56.48
CA GLY A 466 -88.53 -47.65 56.92
C GLY A 466 -88.04 -49.11 56.98
N GLN A 467 -86.84 -49.44 56.49
CA GLN A 467 -86.24 -50.77 56.64
C GLN A 467 -85.18 -50.80 57.76
N VAL A 468 -85.04 -51.97 58.39
CA VAL A 468 -84.06 -52.29 59.43
C VAL A 468 -83.10 -53.38 58.94
N TRP A 469 -81.87 -53.38 59.45
CA TRP A 469 -80.88 -54.41 59.13
C TRP A 469 -81.12 -55.66 59.99
N LYS A 470 -81.52 -56.77 59.35
CA LYS A 470 -81.74 -58.08 60.00
C LYS A 470 -81.13 -59.19 59.14
N TYR A 471 -80.51 -60.18 59.78
CA TYR A 471 -79.96 -61.37 59.12
C TYR A 471 -79.12 -61.08 57.85
N GLY A 472 -78.28 -60.04 57.88
CA GLY A 472 -77.40 -59.65 56.77
C GLY A 472 -78.05 -58.93 55.60
N LYS A 473 -79.29 -58.42 55.76
CA LYS A 473 -80.05 -57.71 54.71
C LYS A 473 -80.95 -56.62 55.30
N CYS A 474 -81.36 -55.66 54.49
CA CYS A 474 -82.42 -54.73 54.86
C CYS A 474 -83.79 -55.40 54.70
N GLN A 475 -84.65 -55.31 55.72
CA GLN A 475 -85.99 -55.87 55.77
C GLN A 475 -86.95 -54.91 56.47
N CYS A 476 -88.26 -55.07 56.29
CA CYS A 476 -89.22 -54.29 57.07
C CYS A 476 -89.25 -54.73 58.55
N PRO A 477 -89.66 -53.84 59.47
CA PRO A 477 -90.02 -54.19 60.84
C PRO A 477 -91.08 -55.29 60.91
N ASP A 478 -91.11 -56.04 62.00
CA ASP A 478 -91.96 -57.22 62.12
C ASP A 478 -93.45 -56.84 62.09
N GLY A 479 -94.24 -57.62 61.33
CA GLY A 479 -95.64 -57.30 61.06
C GLY A 479 -95.88 -56.26 59.96
N GLN A 480 -94.85 -55.62 59.41
CA GLN A 480 -94.94 -54.84 58.17
C GLN A 480 -94.51 -55.66 56.94
N TYR A 481 -95.09 -55.36 55.78
CA TYR A 481 -94.65 -55.88 54.49
C TYR A 481 -94.00 -54.77 53.65
N TYR A 482 -93.07 -55.13 52.76
CA TYR A 482 -92.48 -54.17 51.83
C TYR A 482 -93.40 -53.97 50.62
N ASP A 483 -93.97 -52.78 50.48
CA ASP A 483 -94.74 -52.41 49.30
C ASP A 483 -93.81 -51.94 48.19
N ARG A 484 -93.69 -52.74 47.13
CA ARG A 484 -92.85 -52.46 45.97
C ARG A 484 -93.26 -51.17 45.25
N TRP A 485 -94.54 -50.79 45.29
CA TRP A 485 -95.04 -49.61 44.58
C TRP A 485 -94.67 -48.30 45.30
N SER A 486 -94.93 -48.18 46.61
CA SER A 486 -94.48 -47.00 47.38
C SER A 486 -93.02 -47.06 47.83
N LYS A 487 -92.31 -48.18 47.56
CA LYS A 487 -90.93 -48.44 48.00
C LYS A 487 -90.75 -48.29 49.51
N SER A 488 -91.78 -48.60 50.29
CA SER A 488 -91.83 -48.38 51.74
C SER A 488 -92.43 -49.57 52.47
N CYS A 489 -92.14 -49.69 53.76
CA CYS A 489 -92.75 -50.70 54.61
C CYS A 489 -94.15 -50.24 55.08
N LYS A 490 -95.14 -51.13 55.03
CA LYS A 490 -96.55 -50.85 55.33
C LYS A 490 -97.16 -51.91 56.25
N CYS A 491 -98.10 -51.48 57.09
CA CYS A 491 -98.93 -52.40 57.86
C CYS A 491 -100.03 -53.04 57.00
N PRO A 492 -100.50 -54.26 57.35
CA PRO A 492 -101.68 -54.89 56.76
C PRO A 492 -102.94 -54.00 56.84
N LYS A 493 -103.91 -54.24 55.95
CA LYS A 493 -105.17 -53.49 55.88
C LYS A 493 -105.86 -53.45 57.25
N GLY A 494 -106.31 -52.26 57.67
CA GLY A 494 -106.97 -52.01 58.96
C GLY A 494 -106.03 -51.72 60.13
N LEU A 495 -104.72 -51.92 59.98
CA LEU A 495 -103.70 -51.64 61.00
C LEU A 495 -102.85 -50.42 60.62
N SER A 496 -102.39 -49.68 61.64
CA SER A 496 -101.41 -48.59 61.53
C SER A 496 -100.21 -48.86 62.43
N TRP A 497 -99.04 -48.35 62.04
CA TRP A 497 -97.82 -48.49 62.84
C TRP A 497 -97.85 -47.55 64.04
N ASN A 498 -97.65 -48.08 65.24
CA ASN A 498 -97.66 -47.30 66.49
C ASN A 498 -96.24 -46.92 66.99
N GLY A 499 -95.23 -47.07 66.14
CA GLY A 499 -93.81 -46.94 66.50
C GLY A 499 -93.10 -48.29 66.67
N HIS A 500 -93.80 -49.31 67.19
CA HIS A 500 -93.21 -50.62 67.50
C HIS A 500 -93.94 -51.83 66.89
N LYS A 501 -95.24 -51.72 66.59
CA LYS A 501 -96.05 -52.77 65.96
C LYS A 501 -97.21 -52.20 65.14
N CYS A 502 -97.76 -53.03 64.24
CA CYS A 502 -99.00 -52.73 63.55
C CYS A 502 -100.20 -53.01 64.48
N GLN A 503 -101.04 -52.02 64.72
CA GLN A 503 -102.19 -52.09 65.64
C GLN A 503 -103.42 -51.40 65.02
N SER A 504 -104.63 -51.85 65.38
CA SER A 504 -105.89 -51.29 64.88
C SER A 504 -106.13 -49.87 65.40
N ASN A 505 -106.73 -49.00 64.58
CA ASN A 505 -106.96 -47.58 64.89
C ASN A 505 -108.44 -47.20 65.09
N CYS A 506 -109.18 -48.09 65.76
CA CYS A 506 -110.63 -47.97 65.94
C CYS A 506 -111.07 -47.00 67.06
N GLY A 507 -110.15 -46.37 67.80
CA GLY A 507 -110.50 -45.56 68.97
C GLY A 507 -111.03 -46.38 70.14
N PRO A 508 -111.55 -45.74 71.21
CA PRO A 508 -112.00 -46.42 72.42
C PRO A 508 -113.41 -47.04 72.28
N ASP A 509 -114.29 -46.43 71.48
CA ASP A 509 -115.72 -46.81 71.41
C ASP A 509 -116.02 -47.97 70.45
N ALA A 510 -115.05 -48.32 69.59
CA ALA A 510 -115.13 -49.42 68.66
C ALA A 510 -114.05 -50.49 68.93
N GLU A 511 -114.23 -51.63 68.31
CA GLU A 511 -113.35 -52.80 68.32
C GLU A 511 -113.11 -53.28 66.89
N TYR A 512 -111.98 -53.94 66.62
CA TYR A 512 -111.68 -54.44 65.28
C TYR A 512 -112.23 -55.86 65.11
N LYS A 513 -113.29 -56.01 64.31
CA LYS A 513 -113.98 -57.28 64.03
C LYS A 513 -114.24 -57.40 62.53
N ASN A 514 -114.12 -58.62 61.99
CA ASN A 514 -114.40 -58.98 60.59
C ASN A 514 -113.80 -58.01 59.54
N GLY A 515 -112.55 -57.55 59.77
CA GLY A 515 -111.83 -56.67 58.84
C GLY A 515 -112.19 -55.18 58.91
N GLY A 516 -113.02 -54.76 59.87
CA GLY A 516 -113.41 -53.37 60.07
C GLY A 516 -113.44 -52.95 61.55
N CYS A 517 -113.61 -51.66 61.79
CA CYS A 517 -113.91 -51.13 63.11
C CYS A 517 -115.42 -51.12 63.32
N VAL A 518 -115.89 -51.81 64.36
CA VAL A 518 -117.31 -52.00 64.69
C VAL A 518 -117.57 -51.42 66.08
N CYS A 519 -118.68 -50.69 66.25
CA CYS A 519 -119.01 -50.05 67.51
C CYS A 519 -119.40 -51.07 68.60
N LYS A 520 -118.88 -50.87 69.82
CA LYS A 520 -119.18 -51.72 70.98
C LYS A 520 -120.63 -51.57 71.48
N LYS A 521 -121.29 -50.47 71.11
CA LYS A 521 -122.68 -50.12 71.47
C LYS A 521 -123.63 -50.40 70.30
N ASN A 522 -124.69 -51.18 70.56
CA ASN A 522 -125.59 -51.69 69.53
C ASN A 522 -126.39 -50.58 68.82
N GLY A 523 -126.38 -50.58 67.48
CA GLY A 523 -127.02 -49.55 66.64
C GLY A 523 -126.22 -48.26 66.45
N GLN A 524 -125.01 -48.14 67.02
CA GLN A 524 -124.09 -47.06 66.67
C GLN A 524 -123.31 -47.39 65.39
N VAL A 525 -123.04 -46.35 64.59
CA VAL A 525 -122.23 -46.40 63.37
C VAL A 525 -120.84 -45.83 63.67
N PHE A 526 -119.79 -46.49 63.17
CA PHE A 526 -118.40 -46.05 63.32
C PHE A 526 -118.02 -45.06 62.23
N ASP A 527 -117.56 -43.87 62.62
CA ASP A 527 -117.03 -42.89 61.70
C ASP A 527 -115.50 -43.04 61.54
N LYS A 528 -115.06 -43.29 60.29
CA LYS A 528 -113.68 -43.63 59.97
C LYS A 528 -112.70 -42.44 60.10
N HIS A 529 -113.19 -41.20 60.07
CA HIS A 529 -112.38 -39.98 60.13
C HIS A 529 -112.17 -39.54 61.58
N THR A 530 -113.24 -39.38 62.34
CA THR A 530 -113.28 -38.96 63.75
C THR A 530 -112.92 -40.06 64.74
N LYS A 531 -112.95 -41.33 64.32
CA LYS A 531 -112.70 -42.54 65.14
C LYS A 531 -113.70 -42.74 66.29
N LYS A 532 -114.91 -42.22 66.14
CA LYS A 532 -115.98 -42.27 67.17
C LYS A 532 -117.17 -43.09 66.70
N CYS A 533 -117.97 -43.53 67.68
CA CYS A 533 -119.22 -44.22 67.46
C CYS A 533 -120.41 -43.32 67.81
N SER A 534 -121.38 -43.23 66.91
CA SER A 534 -122.55 -42.36 67.07
C SER A 534 -123.83 -43.03 66.59
N CYS A 535 -124.96 -42.69 67.20
CA CYS A 535 -126.26 -43.17 66.76
C CYS A 535 -126.66 -42.51 65.42
N LYS A 536 -127.21 -43.30 64.49
CA LYS A 536 -127.57 -42.83 63.14
C LYS A 536 -128.78 -41.88 63.17
N GLY A 537 -128.80 -40.88 62.29
CA GLY A 537 -130.04 -40.18 61.90
C GLY A 537 -130.76 -39.41 63.02
N GLY A 538 -130.01 -38.80 63.94
CA GLY A 538 -130.60 -38.06 65.07
C GLY A 538 -131.24 -38.95 66.14
N MET A 539 -131.05 -40.28 66.09
CA MET A 539 -131.31 -41.13 67.24
C MET A 539 -130.39 -40.74 68.40
N THR A 540 -130.92 -40.78 69.62
CA THR A 540 -130.17 -40.70 70.88
C THR A 540 -129.89 -42.10 71.42
N TRP A 541 -128.85 -42.24 72.23
CA TRP A 541 -128.58 -43.50 72.95
C TRP A 541 -129.56 -43.65 74.12
N ASP A 542 -130.36 -44.72 74.11
CA ASP A 542 -131.21 -45.09 75.25
C ASP A 542 -130.39 -45.98 76.19
N ASP A 543 -129.92 -45.42 77.29
CA ASP A 543 -129.10 -46.14 78.28
C ASP A 543 -129.90 -47.13 79.13
N TRP A 544 -131.23 -47.10 79.10
CA TRP A 544 -132.08 -48.08 79.78
C TRP A 544 -132.24 -49.34 78.93
N LYS A 545 -132.33 -49.18 77.60
CA LYS A 545 -132.53 -50.26 76.62
C LYS A 545 -131.26 -50.66 75.86
N LYS A 546 -130.13 -49.99 76.14
CA LYS A 546 -128.80 -50.21 75.55
C LYS A 546 -128.79 -50.28 74.02
N GLN A 547 -129.53 -49.37 73.40
CA GLN A 547 -129.62 -49.22 71.94
C GLN A 547 -129.86 -47.77 71.53
N CYS A 548 -129.54 -47.41 70.30
CA CYS A 548 -130.00 -46.16 69.70
C CYS A 548 -131.54 -46.19 69.52
N ARG A 549 -132.21 -45.06 69.83
CA ARG A 549 -133.66 -44.84 69.66
C ARG A 549 -133.96 -43.40 69.28
N CYS A 550 -135.12 -43.18 68.69
CA CYS A 550 -135.63 -41.83 68.46
C CYS A 550 -136.10 -41.15 69.77
N PRO A 551 -135.91 -39.82 69.92
CA PRO A 551 -136.41 -39.07 71.07
C PRO A 551 -137.91 -39.24 71.31
N LYS A 552 -138.37 -39.10 72.57
CA LYS A 552 -139.79 -39.23 72.94
C LYS A 552 -140.68 -38.33 72.07
N GLY A 553 -141.77 -38.88 71.54
CA GLY A 553 -142.66 -38.20 70.59
C GLY A 553 -142.21 -38.24 69.13
N THR A 554 -141.11 -38.92 68.79
CA THR A 554 -140.67 -39.16 67.41
C THR A 554 -140.53 -40.65 67.09
N SER A 555 -140.86 -41.02 65.85
CA SER A 555 -140.66 -42.36 65.29
C SER A 555 -139.55 -42.34 64.24
N TRP A 556 -138.96 -43.50 63.94
CA TRP A 556 -137.93 -43.62 62.92
C TRP A 556 -138.55 -43.67 61.52
N ASN A 557 -138.17 -42.73 60.65
CA ASN A 557 -138.52 -42.79 59.24
C ASN A 557 -137.38 -43.48 58.46
N SER A 558 -137.65 -44.68 57.95
CA SER A 558 -136.69 -45.52 57.22
C SER A 558 -136.22 -44.87 55.91
N TYR A 559 -137.12 -44.29 55.13
CA TYR A 559 -136.81 -43.60 53.88
C TYR A 559 -135.88 -42.39 54.11
N ALA A 560 -136.25 -41.51 55.05
CA ALA A 560 -135.50 -40.31 55.38
C ALA A 560 -134.26 -40.57 56.27
N ASN A 561 -134.04 -41.82 56.70
CA ASN A 561 -132.97 -42.25 57.62
C ASN A 561 -132.83 -41.36 58.86
N GLN A 562 -133.95 -40.89 59.42
CA GLN A 562 -133.96 -39.99 60.59
C GLN A 562 -135.25 -40.06 61.40
N CYS A 563 -135.21 -39.56 62.64
CA CYS A 563 -136.36 -39.47 63.54
C CYS A 563 -137.28 -38.27 63.21
N ARG A 564 -138.61 -38.45 63.22
CA ARG A 564 -139.61 -37.39 62.98
C ARG A 564 -140.84 -37.53 63.89
N LYS A 565 -141.52 -36.42 64.20
CA LYS A 565 -142.82 -36.44 64.91
C LYS A 565 -143.93 -36.96 63.98
N GLY A 566 -144.88 -37.72 64.53
CA GLY A 566 -146.11 -38.12 63.82
C GLY A 566 -147.21 -37.08 64.00
N GLY A 567 -148.09 -36.97 63.01
CA GLY A 567 -149.35 -36.22 63.08
C GLY A 567 -150.53 -37.14 62.75
N TYR A 568 -151.70 -36.87 63.33
CA TYR A 568 -152.94 -37.61 63.10
C TYR A 568 -153.95 -36.71 62.39
N GLY A 569 -154.71 -37.28 61.46
CA GLY A 569 -155.83 -36.65 60.77
C GLY A 569 -156.72 -37.75 60.17
N TYR A 570 -158.03 -37.61 60.30
CA TYR A 570 -159.02 -38.55 59.78
C TYR A 570 -159.39 -38.20 58.33
N GLY A 571 -159.95 -39.15 57.59
CA GLY A 571 -160.24 -38.99 56.15
C GLY A 571 -161.72 -38.88 55.81
N TYR A 572 -161.98 -38.95 54.50
CA TYR A 572 -163.22 -39.34 53.83
C TYR A 572 -162.83 -40.15 52.57
#